data_AF-A0A7C7YR43-F1
#
_entry.id   AF-A0A7C7YR43-F1
#
_cell.length_a   1.000
_cell.length_b   1.000
_cell.length_c   1.000
_cell.angle_alpha   90.00
_cell.angle_beta   90.00
_cell.angle_gamma   90.00
#
_symmetry.space_group_name_H-M   'P 1'
#
loop_
_entity.id
_entity.type
_entity.pdbx_description
1 polymer ?
#
loop_
_entity_poly.entity_id
_entity_poly.type
_entity_poly.pdbx_seq_one_letter_code
_entity_poly.pdbx_strand_id
1 'polypeptide(L)'
;KAPPDFESDPIHAIHQSSSIHHDAEVTMPPDPPVWAEGVEGTRVIPLVETLGDISHEFPGIVVSRRSARQFTGASVDRRDLDRVLDFAHRYATPGPIRYLNARPALQIHLVMNRVRGLEQGVWRYIPDEHQLQLIRSGDERRRVHGACLGQELARDAACLLVYSADLPRAVEVWGDRAYRYLHLDAGFLGQQLNLACVHQGLGVSGIGGFFDDMWTEILGLPGDHAISYITAIGDPFAAE
;
A
#
# COMPACT_ATOMS: atom_id res chain seq x y z
N LYS A 1 -28.97 -9.96 3.77
CA LYS A 1 -29.27 -9.00 4.86
C LYS A 1 -30.36 -8.06 4.35
N ALA A 2 -31.29 -7.61 5.21
CA ALA A 2 -32.16 -6.49 4.88
C ALA A 2 -31.32 -5.27 4.45
N PRO A 3 -31.80 -4.41 3.54
CA PRO A 3 -31.06 -3.21 3.16
C PRO A 3 -30.77 -2.39 4.44
N PRO A 4 -29.57 -1.80 4.56
CA PRO A 4 -29.23 -0.98 5.70
C PRO A 4 -30.23 0.18 5.84
N ASP A 5 -30.56 0.53 7.08
CA ASP A 5 -31.31 1.73 7.39
C ASP A 5 -30.47 2.95 7.01
N PHE A 6 -30.88 3.66 5.96
CA PHE A 6 -30.10 4.73 5.34
C PHE A 6 -29.87 5.93 6.27
N GLU A 7 -30.78 6.21 7.20
CA GLU A 7 -30.65 7.37 8.10
C GLU A 7 -29.63 7.14 9.22
N SER A 8 -29.28 5.88 9.48
CA SER A 8 -28.27 5.48 10.47
C SER A 8 -27.01 4.85 9.85
N ASP A 9 -26.87 4.88 8.51
CA ASP A 9 -25.74 4.28 7.80
C ASP A 9 -24.44 5.09 8.03
N PRO A 10 -23.42 4.52 8.69
CA PRO A 10 -22.14 5.19 8.93
C PRO A 10 -21.44 5.67 7.66
N ILE A 11 -21.62 4.98 6.52
CA ILE A 11 -21.03 5.40 5.25
C ILE A 11 -21.70 6.67 4.73
N HIS A 12 -23.01 6.81 4.91
CA HIS A 12 -23.72 8.03 4.53
C HIS A 12 -23.34 9.19 5.45
N ALA A 13 -23.23 8.95 6.76
CA ALA A 13 -22.75 9.95 7.72
C ALA A 13 -21.34 10.46 7.37
N ILE A 14 -20.38 9.55 7.13
CA ILE A 14 -19.04 9.90 6.67
C ILE A 14 -19.10 10.67 5.35
N HIS A 15 -19.93 10.25 4.39
CA HIS A 15 -20.07 10.97 3.13
C HIS A 15 -20.56 12.40 3.34
N GLN A 16 -21.58 12.61 4.14
CA GLN A 16 -22.11 13.93 4.44
C GLN A 16 -21.08 14.81 5.16
N SER A 17 -20.47 14.31 6.22
CA SER A 17 -19.55 15.11 7.04
C SER A 17 -18.22 15.44 6.35
N SER A 18 -17.79 14.60 5.41
CA SER A 18 -16.59 14.83 4.59
C SER A 18 -16.85 15.61 3.29
N SER A 19 -18.08 16.06 3.02
CA SER A 19 -18.43 16.79 1.80
C SER A 19 -17.96 18.24 1.85
N ILE A 20 -17.56 18.77 0.70
CA ILE A 20 -17.24 20.20 0.51
C ILE A 20 -18.33 20.79 -0.37
N HIS A 21 -19.02 21.81 0.14
CA HIS A 21 -20.08 22.50 -0.58
C HIS A 21 -19.54 23.76 -1.27
N HIS A 22 -20.22 24.22 -2.31
CA HIS A 22 -19.78 25.33 -3.17
C HIS A 22 -19.56 26.68 -2.44
N ASP A 23 -20.24 26.85 -1.31
CA ASP A 23 -20.21 28.02 -0.43
C ASP A 23 -19.25 27.85 0.77
N ALA A 24 -18.57 26.71 0.88
CA ALA A 24 -17.59 26.46 1.93
C ALA A 24 -16.33 27.30 1.72
N GLU A 25 -15.78 27.81 2.82
CA GLU A 25 -14.45 28.42 2.83
C GLU A 25 -13.39 27.33 2.59
N VAL A 26 -12.71 27.39 1.45
CA VAL A 26 -11.67 26.41 1.09
C VAL A 26 -10.33 26.90 1.60
N THR A 27 -9.84 26.26 2.66
CA THR A 27 -8.47 26.42 3.13
C THR A 27 -7.65 25.20 2.74
N MET A 28 -6.36 25.42 2.45
CA MET A 28 -5.43 24.31 2.26
C MET A 28 -5.09 23.74 3.64
N PRO A 29 -5.41 22.48 3.92
CA PRO A 29 -5.03 21.87 5.18
C PRO A 29 -3.50 21.82 5.31
N PRO A 30 -2.96 21.89 6.53
CA PRO A 30 -1.52 21.79 6.74
C PRO A 30 -1.01 20.44 6.24
N ASP A 31 0.26 20.40 5.83
CA ASP A 31 0.91 19.12 5.53
C ASP A 31 0.87 18.23 6.78
N PRO A 32 0.48 16.95 6.65
CA PRO A 32 0.51 16.03 7.77
C PRO A 32 1.96 15.86 8.23
N PRO A 33 2.22 15.73 9.55
CA PRO A 33 3.56 15.38 10.00
C PRO A 33 4.01 14.05 9.37
N VAL A 34 5.32 13.82 9.27
CA VAL A 34 5.83 12.49 8.92
C VAL A 34 5.55 11.57 10.11
N TRP A 35 4.66 10.58 9.95
CA TRP A 35 4.22 9.70 11.05
C TRP A 35 5.13 8.47 11.21
N ALA A 36 6.40 8.63 10.86
CA ALA A 36 7.41 7.59 10.97
C ALA A 36 8.38 7.90 12.09
N GLU A 37 8.10 7.35 13.27
CA GLU A 37 9.12 7.23 14.31
C GLU A 37 10.09 6.11 13.93
N GLY A 38 11.39 6.38 14.07
CA GLY A 38 12.43 5.37 13.88
C GLY A 38 12.43 4.40 15.05
N VAL A 39 12.30 3.11 14.78
CA VAL A 39 12.48 2.06 15.80
C VAL A 39 13.97 1.84 16.02
N GLU A 40 14.51 2.29 17.15
CA GLU A 40 15.93 2.13 17.49
C GLU A 40 16.33 0.63 17.51
N GLY A 41 17.50 0.30 16.95
CA GLY A 41 18.05 -1.07 16.98
C GLY A 41 17.50 -2.06 15.93
N THR A 42 16.65 -1.63 15.00
CA THR A 42 16.19 -2.49 13.89
C THR A 42 17.17 -2.51 12.71
N ARG A 43 17.25 -3.66 12.01
CA ARG A 43 18.10 -3.80 10.82
C ARG A 43 17.52 -2.99 9.66
N VAL A 44 18.30 -2.06 9.12
CA VAL A 44 17.94 -1.26 7.95
C VAL A 44 18.75 -1.72 6.74
N ILE A 45 18.10 -1.86 5.58
CA ILE A 45 18.72 -2.27 4.33
C ILE A 45 18.41 -1.21 3.24
N PRO A 46 19.42 -0.59 2.61
CA PRO A 46 19.19 0.32 1.50
C PRO A 46 18.80 -0.45 0.25
N LEU A 47 17.81 0.05 -0.48
CA LEU A 47 17.42 -0.43 -1.80
C LEU A 47 18.23 0.33 -2.85
N VAL A 48 18.82 -0.39 -3.81
CA VAL A 48 19.85 0.17 -4.70
C VAL A 48 19.40 0.32 -6.14
N GLU A 49 18.37 -0.42 -6.55
CA GLU A 49 17.86 -0.38 -7.92
C GLU A 49 16.70 0.61 -8.02
N THR A 50 16.76 1.50 -9.01
CA THR A 50 15.69 2.44 -9.33
C THR A 50 15.07 2.07 -10.68
N LEU A 51 13.80 2.46 -10.89
CA LEU A 51 13.17 2.26 -12.19
C LEU A 51 13.36 3.50 -13.07
N GLY A 52 13.82 3.29 -14.31
CA GLY A 52 13.99 4.35 -15.29
C GLY A 52 12.68 4.91 -15.85
N ASP A 53 12.80 5.80 -16.83
CA ASP A 53 11.65 6.35 -17.55
C ASP A 53 10.97 5.27 -18.40
N ILE A 54 9.70 4.97 -18.08
CA ILE A 54 8.86 4.01 -18.80
C ILE A 54 7.88 4.67 -19.77
N SER A 55 7.99 5.98 -20.03
CA SER A 55 7.02 6.75 -20.82
C SER A 55 6.79 6.19 -22.22
N HIS A 56 7.84 5.65 -22.85
CA HIS A 56 7.75 5.04 -24.18
C HIS A 56 6.95 3.73 -24.20
N GLU A 57 6.97 2.98 -23.10
CA GLU A 57 6.29 1.69 -22.96
C GLU A 57 4.92 1.81 -22.27
N PHE A 58 4.67 2.96 -21.63
CA PHE A 58 3.50 3.21 -20.79
C PHE A 58 2.16 2.85 -21.45
N PRO A 59 1.86 3.24 -22.71
CA PRO A 59 0.60 2.84 -23.34
C PRO A 59 0.42 1.32 -23.42
N GLY A 60 1.49 0.60 -23.73
CA GLY A 60 1.49 -0.86 -23.79
C GLY A 60 1.26 -1.49 -22.42
N ILE A 61 1.96 -0.99 -21.39
CA ILE A 61 1.82 -1.43 -20.00
C ILE A 61 0.38 -1.24 -19.50
N VAL A 62 -0.22 -0.08 -19.76
CA VAL A 62 -1.59 0.22 -19.32
C VAL A 62 -2.60 -0.73 -19.97
N VAL A 63 -2.46 -1.01 -21.28
CA VAL A 63 -3.37 -1.90 -22.00
C VAL A 63 -3.20 -3.36 -21.58
N SER A 64 -1.95 -3.81 -21.35
CA SER A 64 -1.64 -5.19 -20.96
C SER A 64 -1.89 -5.48 -19.48
N ARG A 65 -1.96 -4.45 -18.62
CA ARG A 65 -2.12 -4.61 -17.17
C ARG A 65 -3.33 -5.47 -16.82
N ARG A 66 -3.10 -6.55 -16.09
CA ARG A 66 -4.11 -7.44 -15.51
C ARG A 66 -3.77 -7.70 -14.06
N SER A 67 -4.81 -7.92 -13.25
CA SER A 67 -4.63 -8.38 -11.87
C SER A 67 -4.34 -9.87 -11.89
N ALA A 68 -3.23 -10.29 -11.29
CA ALA A 68 -2.90 -11.69 -11.12
C ALA A 68 -3.96 -12.38 -10.25
N ARG A 69 -4.47 -13.53 -10.70
CA ARG A 69 -5.44 -14.32 -9.92
C ARG A 69 -4.77 -15.34 -9.01
N GLN A 70 -3.56 -15.77 -9.37
CA GLN A 70 -2.76 -16.76 -8.69
C GLN A 70 -1.27 -16.44 -8.92
N PHE A 71 -0.42 -16.93 -8.01
CA PHE A 71 1.04 -16.90 -8.14
C PHE A 71 1.58 -18.33 -8.12
N THR A 72 2.72 -18.56 -8.77
CA THR A 72 3.36 -19.89 -8.81
C THR A 72 3.91 -20.32 -7.45
N GLY A 73 4.09 -19.36 -6.53
CA GLY A 73 4.79 -19.55 -5.26
C GLY A 73 6.32 -19.54 -5.37
N ALA A 74 6.87 -19.23 -6.56
CA ALA A 74 8.29 -19.01 -6.77
C ALA A 74 8.75 -17.67 -6.17
N SER A 75 10.06 -17.55 -5.95
CA SER A 75 10.65 -16.36 -5.35
C SER A 75 10.89 -15.25 -6.37
N VAL A 76 10.62 -14.00 -5.98
CA VAL A 76 10.93 -12.80 -6.78
C VAL A 76 12.37 -12.33 -6.48
N ASP A 77 13.05 -11.74 -7.47
CA ASP A 77 14.36 -11.09 -7.24
C ASP A 77 14.17 -9.78 -6.48
N ARG A 78 14.95 -9.57 -5.41
CA ARG A 78 14.92 -8.31 -4.67
C ARG A 78 15.11 -7.09 -5.58
N ARG A 79 15.96 -7.19 -6.59
CA ARG A 79 16.24 -6.07 -7.51
C ARG A 79 14.99 -5.58 -8.23
N ASP A 80 14.05 -6.47 -8.55
CA ASP A 80 12.78 -6.07 -9.16
C ASP A 80 11.87 -5.36 -8.17
N LEU A 81 11.86 -5.82 -6.91
CA LEU A 81 11.12 -5.16 -5.84
C LEU A 81 11.68 -3.76 -5.54
N ASP A 82 13.00 -3.59 -5.48
CA ASP A 82 13.67 -2.29 -5.30
C ASP A 82 13.13 -1.29 -6.36
N ARG A 83 13.17 -1.65 -7.65
CA ARG A 83 12.66 -0.81 -8.76
C ARG A 83 11.17 -0.51 -8.65
N VAL A 84 10.36 -1.51 -8.30
CA VAL A 84 8.90 -1.35 -8.13
C VAL A 84 8.59 -0.35 -7.01
N LEU A 85 9.30 -0.44 -5.88
CA LEU A 85 9.12 0.45 -4.74
C LEU A 85 9.60 1.88 -5.03
N ASP A 86 10.68 2.02 -5.79
CA ASP A 86 11.19 3.31 -6.25
C ASP A 86 10.15 4.02 -7.14
N PHE A 87 9.72 3.37 -8.23
CA PHE A 87 8.75 3.93 -9.17
C PHE A 87 7.44 4.33 -8.48
N ALA A 88 6.92 3.46 -7.62
CA ALA A 88 5.60 3.65 -7.06
C ALA A 88 5.54 4.74 -5.97
N HIS A 89 6.67 5.10 -5.36
CA HIS A 89 6.64 5.91 -4.13
C HIS A 89 7.61 7.09 -4.09
N ARG A 90 8.65 7.13 -4.93
CA ARG A 90 9.69 8.18 -4.86
C ARG A 90 9.56 9.29 -5.89
N TYR A 91 8.77 9.08 -6.96
CA TYR A 91 8.47 10.00 -8.07
C TYR A 91 9.68 10.81 -8.59
N ALA A 92 10.10 10.56 -9.83
CA ALA A 92 11.29 11.19 -10.43
C ALA A 92 11.27 12.74 -10.51
N THR A 93 10.15 13.43 -10.26
CA THR A 93 10.14 14.91 -10.17
C THR A 93 8.92 15.44 -9.40
N PRO A 94 9.08 16.34 -8.41
CA PRO A 94 7.98 17.16 -7.93
C PRO A 94 7.64 18.21 -9.00
N GLY A 95 6.64 17.92 -9.83
CA GLY A 95 5.95 18.97 -10.58
C GLY A 95 5.13 19.86 -9.63
N PRO A 96 4.65 21.04 -10.06
CA PRO A 96 3.95 22.01 -9.21
C PRO A 96 2.58 21.56 -8.68
N ILE A 97 2.21 20.28 -8.82
CA ILE A 97 0.95 19.72 -8.32
C ILE A 97 1.28 18.48 -7.47
N ARG A 98 1.02 18.57 -6.16
CA ARG A 98 1.05 17.43 -5.24
C ARG A 98 -0.13 16.51 -5.59
N TYR A 99 0.12 15.44 -6.33
CA TYR A 99 -0.92 14.50 -6.77
C TYR A 99 -1.56 13.69 -5.63
N LEU A 100 -0.97 13.71 -4.44
CA LEU A 100 -1.39 12.94 -3.29
C LEU A 100 -1.59 13.86 -2.08
N ASN A 101 -2.76 13.74 -1.43
CA ASN A 101 -3.17 14.62 -0.34
C ASN A 101 -2.62 14.14 1.01
N ALA A 102 -2.65 12.83 1.24
CA ALA A 102 -2.31 12.14 2.46
C ALA A 102 -1.10 11.21 2.31
N ARG A 103 -0.25 11.41 1.30
CA ARG A 103 0.95 10.57 1.11
C ARG A 103 1.86 10.46 2.34
N PRO A 104 2.18 11.55 3.08
CA PRO A 104 3.07 11.46 4.25
C PRO A 104 2.40 10.76 5.44
N ALA A 105 1.06 10.64 5.41
CA ALA A 105 0.26 9.93 6.40
C ALA A 105 0.24 8.41 6.18
N LEU A 106 0.41 7.97 4.93
CA LEU A 106 0.43 6.55 4.59
C LEU A 106 1.78 5.92 4.98
N GLN A 107 1.74 5.10 6.02
CA GLN A 107 2.80 4.15 6.35
C GLN A 107 2.74 2.96 5.37
N ILE A 108 3.92 2.48 4.99
CA ILE A 108 4.06 1.40 4.01
C ILE A 108 4.77 0.24 4.69
N HIS A 109 4.04 -0.85 4.87
CA HIS A 109 4.58 -2.09 5.39
C HIS A 109 4.61 -3.15 4.31
N LEU A 110 5.55 -4.08 4.43
CA LEU A 110 5.68 -5.24 3.56
C LEU A 110 5.76 -6.50 4.41
N VAL A 111 4.90 -7.46 4.13
CA VAL A 111 5.09 -8.83 4.62
C VAL A 111 5.87 -9.60 3.55
N MET A 112 7.12 -9.93 3.86
CA MET A 112 8.04 -10.65 2.97
C MET A 112 7.93 -12.15 3.17
N ASN A 113 7.62 -12.88 2.10
CA ASN A 113 7.47 -14.33 2.14
C ASN A 113 8.57 -15.07 1.35
N ARG A 114 8.91 -14.58 0.15
CA ARG A 114 9.81 -15.28 -0.78
C ARG A 114 10.49 -14.30 -1.75
N VAL A 115 11.19 -13.30 -1.20
CA VAL A 115 12.01 -12.37 -1.98
C VAL A 115 13.48 -12.73 -1.80
N ARG A 116 14.17 -13.07 -2.89
CA ARG A 116 15.58 -13.53 -2.83
C ARG A 116 16.47 -12.41 -2.30
N GLY A 117 17.26 -12.70 -1.27
CA GLY A 117 18.16 -11.72 -0.65
C GLY A 117 17.51 -10.85 0.42
N LEU A 118 16.24 -11.06 0.74
CA LEU A 118 15.57 -10.49 1.92
C LEU A 118 15.06 -11.61 2.83
N GLU A 119 15.12 -11.35 4.12
CA GLU A 119 14.60 -12.27 5.14
C GLU A 119 13.07 -12.20 5.19
N GLN A 120 12.45 -13.33 5.50
CA GLN A 120 11.00 -13.39 5.76
C GLN A 120 10.64 -12.58 6.99
N GLY A 121 9.51 -11.88 6.94
CA GLY A 121 9.03 -11.11 8.07
C GLY A 121 8.26 -9.85 7.67
N VAL A 122 8.03 -9.01 8.67
CA VAL A 122 7.39 -7.71 8.51
C VAL A 122 8.45 -6.62 8.42
N TRP A 123 8.36 -5.85 7.35
CA TRP A 123 9.25 -4.76 7.03
C TRP A 123 8.46 -3.48 6.88
N ARG A 124 9.12 -2.36 7.15
CA ARG A 124 8.63 -1.02 6.84
C ARG A 124 9.46 -0.45 5.71
N TYR A 125 8.80 0.15 4.72
CA TYR A 125 9.48 0.88 3.65
C TYR A 125 9.53 2.37 3.98
N ILE A 126 10.73 2.95 3.85
CA ILE A 126 11.03 4.37 4.04
C ILE A 126 11.31 4.95 2.66
N PRO A 127 10.34 5.64 2.03
CA PRO A 127 10.41 6.07 0.63
C PRO A 127 11.51 7.09 0.37
N ASP A 128 11.60 8.13 1.21
CA ASP A 128 12.53 9.25 0.99
C ASP A 128 13.98 8.76 0.95
N GLU A 129 14.30 7.81 1.82
CA GLU A 129 15.62 7.19 1.95
C GLU A 129 15.81 5.97 1.05
N HIS A 130 14.73 5.45 0.47
CA HIS A 130 14.68 4.19 -0.29
C HIS A 130 15.26 3.00 0.49
N GLN A 131 14.71 2.73 1.67
CA GLN A 131 15.23 1.69 2.56
C GLN A 131 14.11 0.83 3.14
N LEU A 132 14.46 -0.40 3.49
CA LEU A 132 13.62 -1.31 4.26
C LEU A 132 14.15 -1.44 5.68
N GLN A 133 13.28 -1.23 6.66
CA GLN A 133 13.53 -1.46 8.08
C GLN A 133 12.84 -2.77 8.50
N LEU A 134 13.60 -3.73 9.02
CA LEU A 134 13.04 -4.99 9.52
C LEU A 134 12.37 -4.72 10.87
N ILE A 135 11.05 -4.91 10.94
CA ILE A 135 10.28 -4.77 12.19
C ILE A 135 10.32 -6.08 12.96
N ARG A 136 10.10 -7.20 12.26
CA ARG A 136 10.07 -8.54 12.86
C ARG A 136 10.39 -9.59 11.82
N SER A 137 11.29 -10.52 12.13
CA SER A 137 11.53 -11.69 11.28
C SER A 137 10.54 -12.82 11.56
N GLY A 138 10.27 -13.64 10.55
CA GLY A 138 9.42 -14.82 10.70
C GLY A 138 8.55 -15.11 9.47
N ASP A 139 8.02 -16.33 9.43
CA ASP A 139 7.09 -16.75 8.38
C ASP A 139 5.65 -16.37 8.74
N GLU A 140 5.13 -15.34 8.07
CA GLU A 140 3.79 -14.80 8.29
C GLU A 140 2.73 -15.39 7.33
N ARG A 141 3.11 -16.33 6.44
CA ARG A 141 2.23 -16.81 5.34
C ARG A 141 0.88 -17.33 5.81
N ARG A 142 0.84 -18.07 6.93
CA ARG A 142 -0.42 -18.57 7.51
C ARG A 142 -1.29 -17.43 8.05
N ARG A 143 -0.69 -16.44 8.70
CA ARG A 143 -1.40 -15.30 9.30
C ARG A 143 -1.99 -14.42 8.19
N VAL A 144 -1.21 -14.08 7.16
CA VAL A 144 -1.70 -13.26 6.04
C VAL A 144 -2.76 -13.99 5.19
N HIS A 145 -2.67 -15.31 5.06
CA HIS A 145 -3.71 -16.10 4.38
C HIS A 145 -5.05 -15.99 5.11
N GLY A 146 -5.06 -16.16 6.43
CA GLY A 146 -6.26 -15.96 7.26
C GLY A 146 -6.76 -14.51 7.22
N ALA A 147 -5.85 -13.54 7.38
CA ALA A 147 -6.18 -12.11 7.38
C ALA A 147 -6.75 -11.64 6.03
N CYS A 148 -6.39 -12.27 4.91
CA CYS A 148 -6.98 -12.02 3.59
C CYS A 148 -8.14 -12.96 3.24
N LEU A 149 -8.96 -13.36 4.22
CA LEU A 149 -10.18 -14.15 3.99
C LEU A 149 -9.94 -15.51 3.31
N GLY A 150 -8.76 -16.12 3.52
CA GLY A 150 -8.40 -17.40 2.91
C GLY A 150 -8.03 -17.31 1.42
N GLN A 151 -7.75 -16.12 0.91
CA GLN A 151 -7.33 -15.93 -0.49
C GLN A 151 -5.91 -16.49 -0.72
N GLU A 152 -5.80 -17.50 -1.58
CA GLU A 152 -4.50 -18.13 -1.92
C GLU A 152 -3.50 -17.15 -2.54
N LEU A 153 -4.02 -16.11 -3.19
CA LEU A 153 -3.24 -14.97 -3.66
C LEU A 153 -2.32 -14.41 -2.56
N ALA A 154 -2.81 -14.24 -1.33
CA ALA A 154 -2.02 -13.74 -0.20
C ALA A 154 -0.99 -14.76 0.30
N ARG A 155 -1.35 -16.04 0.35
CA ARG A 155 -0.45 -17.14 0.76
C ARG A 155 0.74 -17.30 -0.19
N ASP A 156 0.46 -17.19 -1.49
CA ASP A 156 1.41 -17.50 -2.57
C ASP A 156 2.18 -16.26 -3.06
N ALA A 157 1.81 -15.05 -2.61
CA ALA A 157 2.50 -13.80 -2.89
C ALA A 157 3.95 -13.80 -2.39
N ALA A 158 4.87 -13.27 -3.19
CA ALA A 158 6.25 -13.04 -2.78
C ALA A 158 6.37 -12.02 -1.66
N CYS A 159 5.56 -10.97 -1.74
CA CYS A 159 5.32 -10.06 -0.64
C CYS A 159 3.90 -9.47 -0.73
N LEU A 160 3.40 -8.96 0.41
CA LEU A 160 2.21 -8.13 0.46
C LEU A 160 2.61 -6.74 0.93
N LEU A 161 2.29 -5.73 0.13
CA LEU A 161 2.47 -4.33 0.51
C LEU A 161 1.16 -3.80 1.09
N VAL A 162 1.24 -3.20 2.27
CA VAL A 162 0.10 -2.74 3.06
C VAL A 162 0.24 -1.26 3.33
N TYR A 163 -0.79 -0.50 2.95
CA TYR A 163 -0.92 0.90 3.30
C TYR A 163 -1.74 1.03 4.58
N SER A 164 -1.16 1.68 5.59
CA SER A 164 -1.82 1.96 6.85
C SER A 164 -1.66 3.42 7.26
N ALA A 165 -2.52 3.91 8.14
CA ALA A 165 -2.41 5.28 8.68
C ALA A 165 -2.90 5.34 10.12
N ASP A 166 -2.26 6.19 10.92
CA ASP A 166 -2.77 6.63 12.22
C ASP A 166 -4.04 7.48 11.95
N LEU A 167 -5.21 6.86 12.08
CA LEU A 167 -6.48 7.49 11.70
C LEU A 167 -6.81 8.68 12.61
N PRO A 168 -6.66 8.62 13.95
CA PRO A 168 -6.84 9.79 14.81
C PRO A 168 -5.99 10.98 14.36
N ARG A 169 -4.69 10.79 14.09
CA ARG A 169 -3.82 11.88 13.61
C ARG A 169 -4.19 12.39 12.23
N ALA A 170 -4.69 11.51 11.35
CA ALA A 170 -5.21 11.95 10.05
C ALA A 170 -6.45 12.83 10.19
N VAL A 171 -7.36 12.48 11.11
CA VAL A 171 -8.56 13.25 11.40
C VAL A 171 -8.22 14.60 12.02
N GLU A 172 -7.17 14.71 12.85
CA GLU A 172 -6.69 16.00 13.36
C GLU A 172 -6.28 16.98 12.24
N VAL A 173 -5.78 16.47 11.11
CA VAL A 173 -5.30 17.29 9.98
C VAL A 173 -6.41 17.58 8.96
N TRP A 174 -7.21 16.58 8.59
CA TRP A 174 -8.18 16.69 7.49
C TRP A 174 -9.64 16.52 7.91
N GLY A 175 -9.92 16.37 9.20
CA GLY A 175 -11.24 16.00 9.71
C GLY A 175 -11.73 14.69 9.10
N ASP A 176 -13.05 14.56 8.98
CA ASP A 176 -13.70 13.35 8.44
C ASP A 176 -13.30 13.06 6.98
N ARG A 177 -12.80 14.06 6.26
CA ARG A 177 -12.33 13.91 4.88
C ARG A 177 -11.02 13.14 4.78
N ALA A 178 -10.28 12.98 5.88
CA ALA A 178 -9.10 12.12 5.96
C ALA A 178 -9.33 10.74 5.35
N TYR A 179 -10.47 10.12 5.65
CA TYR A 179 -10.78 8.77 5.19
C TYR A 179 -10.83 8.68 3.65
N ARG A 180 -11.34 9.71 2.97
CA ARG A 180 -11.36 9.77 1.50
C ARG A 180 -9.94 9.90 0.94
N TYR A 181 -9.13 10.77 1.52
CA TYR A 181 -7.76 11.02 1.04
C TYR A 181 -6.87 9.80 1.21
N LEU A 182 -6.95 9.12 2.36
CA LEU A 182 -6.19 7.90 2.62
C LEU A 182 -6.49 6.80 1.60
N HIS A 183 -7.75 6.59 1.24
CA HIS A 183 -8.14 5.56 0.27
C HIS A 183 -7.81 5.96 -1.17
N LEU A 184 -8.02 7.22 -1.56
CA LEU A 184 -7.67 7.71 -2.90
C LEU A 184 -6.16 7.59 -3.16
N ASP A 185 -5.36 8.01 -2.19
CA ASP A 185 -3.90 7.97 -2.30
C ASP A 185 -3.38 6.51 -2.28
N ALA A 186 -3.93 5.65 -1.41
CA ALA A 186 -3.56 4.23 -1.38
C ALA A 186 -3.93 3.52 -2.71
N GLY A 187 -5.08 3.86 -3.30
CA GLY A 187 -5.48 3.37 -4.62
C GLY A 187 -4.57 3.86 -5.75
N PHE A 188 -4.17 5.14 -5.72
CA PHE A 188 -3.22 5.71 -6.67
C PHE A 188 -1.86 5.01 -6.61
N LEU A 189 -1.29 4.87 -5.42
CA LEU A 189 -0.04 4.14 -5.19
C LEU A 189 -0.15 2.67 -5.60
N GLY A 190 -1.30 2.05 -5.32
CA GLY A 190 -1.64 0.71 -5.78
C GLY A 190 -1.61 0.57 -7.30
N GLN A 191 -2.12 1.56 -8.04
CA GLN A 191 -2.04 1.55 -9.50
C GLN A 191 -0.60 1.74 -10.00
N GLN A 192 0.21 2.59 -9.35
CA GLN A 192 1.63 2.71 -9.68
C GLN A 192 2.37 1.38 -9.48
N LEU A 193 2.10 0.66 -8.38
CA LEU A 193 2.62 -0.69 -8.16
C LEU A 193 2.19 -1.65 -9.26
N ASN A 194 0.92 -1.60 -9.69
CA ASN A 194 0.43 -2.46 -10.76
C ASN A 194 1.24 -2.25 -12.05
N LEU A 195 1.47 -0.99 -12.44
CA LEU A 195 2.19 -0.67 -13.67
C LEU A 195 3.67 -1.06 -13.59
N ALA A 196 4.33 -0.77 -12.47
CA ALA A 196 5.73 -1.13 -12.26
C ALA A 196 5.93 -2.66 -12.25
N CYS A 197 5.04 -3.40 -11.59
CA CYS A 197 5.09 -4.86 -11.58
C CYS A 197 4.92 -5.43 -13.00
N VAL A 198 3.94 -4.94 -13.76
CA VAL A 198 3.72 -5.39 -15.15
C VAL A 198 4.97 -5.12 -16.01
N HIS A 199 5.59 -3.95 -15.87
CA HIS A 199 6.84 -3.62 -16.58
C HIS A 199 8.00 -4.55 -16.19
N GLN A 200 8.14 -4.89 -14.89
CA GLN A 200 9.14 -5.84 -14.40
C GLN A 200 8.78 -7.32 -14.68
N GLY A 201 7.65 -7.62 -15.34
CA GLY A 201 7.20 -8.99 -15.57
C GLY A 201 6.71 -9.72 -14.32
N LEU A 202 6.36 -8.99 -13.26
CA LEU A 202 5.81 -9.53 -12.02
C LEU A 202 4.28 -9.59 -12.05
N GLY A 203 3.72 -10.56 -11.34
CA GLY A 203 2.31 -10.63 -11.05
C GLY A 203 1.95 -9.69 -9.91
N VAL A 204 0.78 -9.05 -10.00
CA VAL A 204 0.31 -8.07 -9.01
C VAL A 204 -1.21 -8.09 -8.92
N SER A 205 -1.75 -7.95 -7.70
CA SER A 205 -3.20 -7.77 -7.52
C SER A 205 -3.51 -7.06 -6.21
N GLY A 206 -4.50 -6.17 -6.28
CA GLY A 206 -5.11 -5.59 -5.10
C GLY A 206 -5.90 -6.61 -4.29
N ILE A 207 -5.96 -6.40 -2.97
CA ILE A 207 -6.83 -7.11 -2.04
C ILE A 207 -7.58 -6.04 -1.24
N GLY A 208 -8.89 -5.92 -1.48
CA GLY A 208 -9.78 -4.99 -0.78
C GLY A 208 -10.60 -5.63 0.33
N GLY A 209 -10.57 -6.96 0.47
CA GLY A 209 -11.25 -7.69 1.53
C GLY A 209 -10.23 -8.37 2.44
N PHE A 210 -10.23 -7.98 3.72
CA PHE A 210 -9.35 -8.49 4.74
C PHE A 210 -9.94 -8.25 6.15
N PHE A 211 -9.35 -8.85 7.17
CA PHE A 211 -9.65 -8.57 8.58
C PHE A 211 -8.69 -7.50 9.10
N ASP A 212 -9.20 -6.27 9.33
CA ASP A 212 -8.41 -5.11 9.76
C ASP A 212 -7.66 -5.34 11.08
N ASP A 213 -8.31 -5.98 12.05
CA ASP A 213 -7.75 -6.31 13.37
C ASP A 213 -6.56 -7.28 13.26
N MET A 214 -6.67 -8.30 12.42
CA MET A 214 -5.55 -9.20 12.15
C MET A 214 -4.38 -8.47 11.49
N TRP A 215 -4.64 -7.51 10.60
CA TRP A 215 -3.58 -6.76 9.94
C TRP A 215 -2.89 -5.77 10.87
N THR A 216 -3.61 -5.09 11.75
CA THR A 216 -2.97 -4.25 12.79
C THR A 216 -2.07 -5.11 13.70
N GLU A 217 -2.52 -6.32 14.09
CA GLU A 217 -1.70 -7.27 14.87
C GLU A 217 -0.48 -7.79 14.08
N ILE A 218 -0.64 -8.16 12.81
CA ILE A 218 0.47 -8.61 11.95
C ILE A 218 1.49 -7.48 11.81
N LEU A 219 1.06 -6.24 11.61
CA LEU A 219 1.98 -5.12 11.43
C LEU A 219 2.57 -4.59 12.75
N GLY A 220 2.02 -5.00 13.90
CA GLY A 220 2.41 -4.48 15.20
C GLY A 220 1.98 -3.03 15.41
N LEU A 221 0.83 -2.65 14.81
CA LEU A 221 0.28 -1.31 14.87
C LEU A 221 -0.81 -1.22 15.96
N PRO A 222 -1.04 -0.01 16.52
CA PRO A 222 -2.21 0.26 17.35
C PRO A 222 -3.52 -0.06 16.63
N GLY A 223 -4.54 -0.49 17.39
CA GLY A 223 -5.83 -0.93 16.82
C GLY A 223 -6.70 0.16 16.20
N ASP A 224 -6.32 1.44 16.37
CA ASP A 224 -6.97 2.59 15.75
C ASP A 224 -6.32 3.00 14.41
N HIS A 225 -5.28 2.28 13.97
CA HIS A 225 -4.74 2.47 12.63
C HIS A 225 -5.71 1.92 11.58
N ALA A 226 -5.97 2.73 10.55
CA ALA A 226 -6.73 2.28 9.40
C ALA A 226 -5.81 1.49 8.46
N ILE A 227 -6.25 0.29 8.05
CA ILE A 227 -5.63 -0.48 6.97
C ILE A 227 -6.38 -0.14 5.69
N SER A 228 -5.79 0.69 4.83
CA SER A 228 -6.51 1.26 3.68
C SER A 228 -6.55 0.32 2.47
N TYR A 229 -5.43 -0.35 2.18
CA TYR A 229 -5.31 -1.17 0.97
C TYR A 229 -4.10 -2.10 1.02
N ILE A 230 -4.25 -3.28 0.41
CA ILE A 230 -3.21 -4.29 0.31
C ILE A 230 -2.96 -4.62 -1.16
N THR A 231 -1.70 -4.72 -1.56
CA THR A 231 -1.28 -5.17 -2.89
C THR A 231 -0.37 -6.39 -2.76
N ALA A 232 -0.80 -7.51 -3.31
CA ALA A 232 -0.01 -8.73 -3.38
C ALA A 232 0.86 -8.72 -4.65
N ILE A 233 2.14 -9.06 -4.50
CA ILE A 233 3.13 -9.13 -5.59
C ILE A 233 3.75 -10.52 -5.58
N GLY A 234 3.92 -11.14 -6.75
CA GLY A 234 4.50 -12.49 -6.83
C GLY A 234 4.93 -12.87 -8.25
N ASP A 235 5.50 -14.06 -8.36
CA ASP A 235 5.82 -14.67 -9.65
C ASP A 235 4.51 -15.07 -10.37
N PRO A 236 4.21 -14.49 -11.54
CA PRO A 236 2.96 -14.75 -12.25
C PRO A 236 2.99 -16.11 -12.95
N PHE A 237 1.81 -16.69 -13.16
CA PHE A 237 1.67 -17.69 -14.22
C PHE A 237 1.81 -17.01 -15.59
N ALA A 238 2.36 -17.72 -16.57
CA ALA A 238 2.34 -17.25 -17.95
C ALA A 238 0.90 -16.94 -18.37
N ALA A 239 0.69 -15.81 -19.05
CA ALA A 239 -0.61 -15.47 -19.59
C ALA A 239 -0.99 -16.52 -20.67
N GLU A 240 -2.14 -17.17 -20.51
CA GLU A 240 -2.80 -17.92 -21.59
C GLU A 240 -3.34 -16.99 -22.68
#